data_AF-A0A973TG69-F1
#
_entry.id   AF-A0A973TG69-F1
#
_cell.length_a   1.000
_cell.length_b   1.000
_cell.length_c   1.000
_cell.angle_alpha   90.00
_cell.angle_beta   90.00
_cell.angle_gamma   90.00
#
_symmetry.space_group_name_H-M   'P 1'
#
loop_
_entity.id
_entity.type
_entity.pdbx_description
1 polymer ?
#
loop_
_entity_poly.entity_id
_entity_poly.type
_entity_poly.pdbx_seq_one_letter_code
_entity_poly.pdbx_strand_id
1 'polypeptide(L)'
;MNPAPNLVLVGPMGAGKTSIGRRLAEHFALAFVDADREIEAQAGASIATIFDCEGEAGFRTRERATLARLLDGDAQVLATGGGAVLDPGTRALLRARGFVVHLQVSVD
;
A
#
# COMPACT_ATOMS: atom_id res chain seq x y z
N MET A 1 16.81 16.05 -5.25
CA MET A 1 15.49 15.39 -5.41
C MET A 1 15.71 13.91 -5.19
N ASN A 2 14.90 13.26 -4.37
CA ASN A 2 14.93 11.80 -4.23
C ASN A 2 14.20 11.21 -5.44
N PRO A 3 14.87 10.61 -6.44
CA PRO A 3 14.18 9.97 -7.57
C PRO A 3 13.67 8.62 -7.08
N ALA A 4 12.79 8.63 -6.08
CA ALA A 4 12.20 7.39 -5.62
C ALA A 4 11.30 6.87 -6.76
N PRO A 5 11.40 5.58 -7.09
CA PRO A 5 10.72 5.05 -8.28
C PRO A 5 9.19 5.08 -8.15
N ASN A 6 8.66 5.12 -6.92
CA ASN A 6 7.22 5.06 -6.65
C ASN A 6 6.78 6.16 -5.67
N LEU A 7 5.55 6.64 -5.81
CA LEU A 7 4.88 7.50 -4.83
C LEU A 7 3.99 6.63 -3.94
N VAL A 8 4.25 6.57 -2.64
CA VAL A 8 3.53 5.64 -1.75
C VAL A 8 2.71 6.40 -0.71
N LEU A 9 1.41 6.12 -0.65
CA LEU A 9 0.47 6.73 0.28
C LEU A 9 0.23 5.80 1.48
N VAL A 10 0.52 6.29 2.68
CA VAL A 10 0.27 5.60 3.95
C VAL A 10 -0.67 6.42 4.83
N GLY A 11 -1.40 5.78 5.73
CA GLY A 11 -2.37 6.41 6.63
C GLY A 11 -3.52 5.48 7.00
N PRO A 12 -4.35 5.82 8.00
CA PRO A 12 -5.43 4.96 8.46
C PRO A 12 -6.50 4.71 7.38
N MET A 13 -7.35 3.71 7.61
CA MET A 13 -8.56 3.53 6.79
C MET A 13 -9.39 4.83 6.81
N GLY A 14 -9.98 5.21 5.68
CA GLY A 14 -10.72 6.48 5.57
C GLY A 14 -9.87 7.72 5.29
N ALA A 15 -8.54 7.66 5.37
CA ALA A 15 -7.65 8.79 5.09
C ALA A 15 -7.63 9.29 3.63
N GLY A 16 -8.47 8.74 2.75
CA GLY A 16 -8.58 9.16 1.35
C GLY A 16 -7.47 8.66 0.42
N LYS A 17 -6.64 7.68 0.84
CA LYS A 17 -5.52 7.13 0.04
C LYS A 17 -5.92 6.76 -1.39
N THR A 18 -7.03 6.05 -1.57
CA THR A 18 -7.51 5.65 -2.90
C THR A 18 -7.97 6.85 -3.73
N SER A 19 -8.73 7.78 -3.14
CA SER A 19 -9.26 8.96 -3.84
C SER A 19 -8.16 9.94 -4.24
N ILE A 20 -7.25 10.25 -3.32
CA ILE A 20 -6.10 11.13 -3.56
C ILE A 20 -5.11 10.46 -4.51
N GLY A 21 -4.84 9.16 -4.33
CA GLY A 21 -3.91 8.41 -5.15
C GLY A 21 -4.30 8.36 -6.63
N ARG A 22 -5.60 8.13 -6.94
CA ARG A 22 -6.08 8.18 -8.33
C ARG A 22 -5.88 9.55 -8.96
N ARG A 23 -6.21 10.63 -8.25
CA ARG A 23 -6.01 12.00 -8.74
C ARG A 23 -4.53 12.33 -8.98
N LEU A 24 -3.65 11.88 -8.08
CA LEU A 24 -2.20 12.05 -8.25
C LEU A 24 -1.69 11.26 -9.45
N ALA A 25 -2.13 10.02 -9.61
CA ALA A 25 -1.76 9.17 -10.73
C ALA A 25 -2.19 9.80 -12.07
N GLU A 26 -3.44 10.27 -12.16
CA GLU A 26 -3.95 11.00 -13.33
C GLU A 26 -3.14 12.26 -13.62
N HIS A 27 -2.86 13.08 -12.59
CA HIS A 27 -2.12 14.33 -12.74
C HIS A 27 -0.69 14.13 -13.22
N PHE A 28 -0.01 13.09 -12.72
CA PHE A 28 1.37 12.78 -13.08
C PHE A 28 1.52 11.74 -14.20
N ALA A 29 0.41 11.30 -14.81
CA ALA A 29 0.37 10.23 -15.81
C ALA A 29 1.07 8.93 -15.36
N LEU A 30 0.87 8.56 -14.08
CA LEU A 30 1.38 7.33 -13.48
C LEU A 30 0.27 6.28 -13.36
N ALA A 31 0.64 5.03 -13.14
CA ALA A 31 -0.32 4.00 -12.76
C ALA A 31 -0.79 4.21 -11.31
N PHE A 32 -2.05 3.90 -11.01
CA PHE A 32 -2.55 3.81 -9.64
C PHE A 32 -2.72 2.35 -9.23
N VAL A 33 -2.16 1.98 -8.08
CA VAL A 33 -2.28 0.63 -7.50
C VAL A 33 -2.79 0.72 -6.07
N ASP A 34 -3.75 -0.14 -5.73
CA ASP A 34 -4.29 -0.30 -4.38
C ASP A 34 -3.86 -1.67 -3.84
N ALA A 35 -3.00 -1.67 -2.81
CA ALA A 35 -2.38 -2.89 -2.30
C ALA A 35 -3.40 -3.89 -1.74
N ASP A 36 -4.47 -3.39 -1.10
CA ASP A 36 -5.51 -4.25 -0.53
C ASP A 36 -6.24 -5.02 -1.64
N ARG A 37 -6.56 -4.34 -2.74
CA ARG A 37 -7.17 -4.99 -3.92
C ARG A 37 -6.27 -6.01 -4.57
N GLU A 38 -4.96 -5.73 -4.60
CA GLU A 38 -3.98 -6.66 -5.15
C GLU A 38 -3.84 -7.92 -4.29
N ILE A 39 -3.88 -7.77 -2.96
CA ILE A 39 -3.89 -8.90 -2.02
C ILE A 39 -5.13 -9.78 -2.25
N GLU A 40 -6.31 -9.16 -2.35
CA GLU A 40 -7.57 -9.88 -2.59
C GLU A 40 -7.57 -10.60 -3.94
N ALA A 41 -7.10 -9.93 -5.00
CA ALA A 41 -7.02 -10.49 -6.34
C ALA A 41 -6.09 -11.72 -6.40
N GLN A 42 -4.93 -11.66 -5.73
CA GLN A 42 -4.00 -12.79 -5.67
C GLN A 42 -4.52 -13.95 -4.82
N ALA A 43 -5.22 -13.64 -3.73
CA ALA A 43 -5.77 -14.66 -2.83
C ALA A 43 -7.07 -15.29 -3.37
N GLY A 44 -7.79 -14.59 -4.25
CA GLY A 44 -9.14 -14.97 -4.66
C GLY A 44 -10.15 -14.90 -3.51
N ALA A 45 -9.84 -14.14 -2.45
CA ALA A 45 -10.61 -14.05 -1.22
C ALA A 45 -10.52 -12.64 -0.64
N SER A 46 -11.55 -12.23 0.11
CA SER A 46 -11.54 -10.94 0.80
C SER A 46 -10.48 -10.90 1.90
N ILE A 47 -10.01 -9.70 2.26
CA ILE A 47 -9.09 -9.53 3.40
C ILE A 47 -9.68 -10.13 4.67
N ALA A 48 -10.98 -9.95 4.94
CA ALA A 48 -11.64 -10.54 6.10
C ALA A 48 -11.49 -12.07 6.14
N THR A 49 -11.75 -12.74 5.00
CA THR A 49 -11.57 -14.20 4.87
C THR A 49 -10.11 -14.61 5.09
N ILE A 50 -9.15 -13.84 4.59
CA ILE A 50 -7.72 -14.12 4.80
C ILE A 50 -7.38 -14.04 6.30
N PHE A 51 -7.88 -13.02 7.01
CA PHE A 51 -7.69 -12.90 8.45
C PHE A 51 -8.35 -14.06 9.21
N ASP A 52 -9.56 -14.48 8.83
CA ASP A 52 -10.26 -15.59 9.48
C ASP A 52 -9.51 -16.93 9.31
N CYS A 53 -8.88 -17.15 8.15
CA CYS A 53 -8.16 -18.40 7.85
C CYS A 53 -6.70 -18.40 8.32
N GLU A 54 -5.99 -17.28 8.18
CA GLU A 54 -4.54 -17.19 8.37
C GLU A 54 -4.14 -16.42 9.64
N GLY A 55 -5.09 -15.72 10.26
CA GLY A 55 -4.83 -14.76 11.33
C GLY A 55 -4.05 -13.53 10.84
N GLU A 56 -3.81 -12.60 11.77
CA GLU A 56 -3.07 -11.37 11.44
C GLU A 56 -1.64 -11.65 10.97
N ALA A 57 -0.94 -12.59 11.61
CA ALA A 57 0.45 -12.90 11.25
C ALA A 57 0.58 -13.42 9.80
N GLY A 58 -0.36 -14.25 9.36
CA GLY A 58 -0.43 -14.73 7.97
C GLY A 58 -0.74 -13.59 7.00
N PHE A 59 -1.76 -12.77 7.30
CA PHE A 59 -2.08 -11.59 6.51
C PHE A 59 -0.88 -10.64 6.36
N ARG A 60 -0.15 -10.32 7.44
CA ARG A 60 1.03 -9.44 7.39
C ARG A 60 2.16 -10.02 6.53
N THR A 61 2.34 -11.34 6.59
CA THR A 61 3.33 -12.01 5.72
C THR A 61 2.96 -11.86 4.24
N ARG A 62 1.68 -12.05 3.91
CA ARG A 62 1.13 -11.87 2.56
C ARG A 62 1.17 -10.41 2.09
N GLU A 63 0.80 -9.47 2.96
CA GLU A 63 0.84 -8.02 2.71
C GLU A 63 2.28 -7.59 2.37
N ARG A 64 3.27 -8.00 3.18
CA ARG A 64 4.68 -7.69 2.94
C ARG A 64 5.18 -8.27 1.62
N ALA A 65 4.83 -9.52 1.30
CA ALA A 65 5.21 -10.15 0.02
C ALA A 65 4.59 -9.42 -1.18
N THR A 66 3.33 -9.02 -1.07
CA THR A 66 2.63 -8.27 -2.12
C THR A 66 3.27 -6.89 -2.32
N LEU A 67 3.53 -6.16 -1.24
CA LEU A 67 4.20 -4.86 -1.30
C LEU A 67 5.62 -4.97 -1.87
N ALA A 68 6.38 -6.01 -1.52
CA ALA A 68 7.70 -6.24 -2.09
C ALA A 68 7.64 -6.39 -3.62
N ARG A 69 6.66 -7.13 -4.14
CA ARG A 69 6.45 -7.31 -5.59
C ARG A 69 6.00 -6.00 -6.26
N LEU A 70 5.06 -5.29 -5.66
CA LEU A 70 4.55 -4.03 -6.21
C LEU A 70 5.63 -2.93 -6.26
N LEU A 71 6.45 -2.83 -5.22
CA LEU A 71 7.54 -1.86 -5.09
C LEU A 71 8.77 -2.19 -5.96
N ASP A 72 8.83 -3.37 -6.57
CA ASP A 72 9.85 -3.71 -7.56
C ASP A 72 9.49 -3.18 -8.97
N GLY A 73 8.23 -2.79 -9.18
CA GLY A 73 7.84 -1.95 -10.31
C GLY A 73 8.16 -0.47 -10.06
N ASP A 74 8.18 0.32 -11.12
CA ASP A 74 8.47 1.75 -11.09
C ASP A 74 7.29 2.58 -11.66
N ALA A 75 7.33 3.90 -11.44
CA ALA A 75 6.41 4.87 -12.03
C ALA A 75 4.93 4.64 -11.68
N GLN A 76 4.65 4.39 -10.39
CA GLN A 76 3.29 4.21 -9.89
C GLN A 76 3.01 5.03 -8.62
N VAL A 77 1.72 5.29 -8.39
CA VAL A 77 1.17 5.73 -7.11
C VAL A 77 0.56 4.52 -6.41
N LEU A 78 1.13 4.14 -5.26
CA LEU A 78 0.72 2.97 -4.48
C LEU A 78 -0.02 3.41 -3.22
N ALA A 79 -1.29 3.02 -3.07
CA ALA A 79 -2.01 3.13 -1.80
C ALA A 79 -1.82 1.83 -1.00
N THR A 80 -1.35 1.94 0.25
CA THR A 80 -1.17 0.77 1.14
C THR A 80 -2.41 0.50 1.99
N GLY A 81 -2.52 -0.69 2.57
CA GLY A 81 -3.41 -0.94 3.71
C GLY A 81 -3.03 -0.07 4.92
N GLY A 82 -3.99 0.18 5.81
CA GLY A 82 -3.77 1.04 6.99
C GLY A 82 -2.75 0.47 7.99
N GLY A 83 -2.65 -0.86 8.06
CA GLY A 83 -1.71 -1.57 8.93
C GLY A 83 -0.34 -1.83 8.32
N ALA A 84 -0.11 -1.51 7.04
CA ALA A 84 1.12 -1.86 6.33
C ALA A 84 2.39 -1.34 7.03
N VAL A 85 2.30 -0.17 7.67
CA VAL A 85 3.43 0.45 8.39
C VAL A 85 3.74 -0.20 9.74
N LEU A 86 2.93 -1.14 10.23
CA LEU A 86 3.18 -1.82 11.51
C LEU A 86 4.33 -2.83 11.40
N ASP A 87 4.50 -3.46 10.23
CA ASP A 87 5.60 -4.39 9.97
C ASP A 87 6.92 -3.65 9.69
N PRO A 88 8.02 -3.94 10.44
CA PRO A 88 9.32 -3.32 10.20
C PRO A 88 9.92 -3.60 8.82
N GLY A 89 9.68 -4.80 8.26
CA GLY A 89 10.17 -5.17 6.94
C GLY A 89 9.49 -4.37 5.84
N THR A 90 8.18 -4.21 5.91
CA THR A 90 7.40 -3.33 5.03
C THR A 90 7.91 -1.89 5.12
N ARG A 91 8.14 -1.37 6.33
CA ARG A 91 8.72 -0.01 6.51
C ARG A 91 10.09 0.16 5.85
N ALA A 92 10.92 -0.87 5.82
CA ALA A 92 12.22 -0.85 5.15
C ALA A 92 12.05 -0.84 3.62
N LEU A 93 11.16 -1.68 3.08
CA LEU A 93 10.84 -1.72 1.64
C LEU A 93 10.31 -0.38 1.14
N LEU A 94 9.35 0.21 1.86
CA LEU A 94 8.75 1.50 1.52
C LEU A 94 9.80 2.62 1.45
N ARG A 95 10.75 2.65 2.40
CA ARG A 95 11.84 3.65 2.40
C ARG A 95 12.84 3.43 1.28
N ALA A 96 13.12 2.18 0.93
CA ALA A 96 14.11 1.85 -0.09
C ALA A 96 13.59 2.08 -1.53
N ARG A 97 12.27 1.95 -1.75
CA ARG A 97 11.65 1.92 -3.09
C ARG A 97 10.59 2.99 -3.32
N GLY A 98 10.35 3.89 -2.38
CA GLY A 98 9.25 4.84 -2.47
C GLY A 98 9.50 6.20 -1.84
N PHE A 99 8.87 7.22 -2.42
CA PHE A 99 8.63 8.49 -1.75
C PHE A 99 7.35 8.34 -0.92
N VAL A 100 7.52 8.21 0.40
CA VAL A 100 6.41 7.90 1.30
C VAL A 100 5.72 9.19 1.75
N VAL A 101 4.42 9.30 1.47
CA VAL A 101 3.55 10.40 1.90
C VAL A 101 2.58 9.87 2.93
N HIS A 102 2.62 10.44 4.13
CA HIS A 102 1.67 10.16 5.19
C HIS A 102 0.46 11.09 5.08
N LEU A 103 -0.71 10.52 4.84
CA LEU A 103 -1.98 11.24 4.88
C LEU A 103 -2.49 11.26 6.32
N GLN A 104 -2.13 12.33 7.04
CA GLN A 104 -2.57 12.54 8.42
C GLN A 104 -4.01 13.07 8.44
N VAL A 105 -4.88 12.40 9.19
CA VAL A 105 -6.29 12.77 9.37
C VAL A 105 -6.69 12.67 10.84
N SER A 106 -7.70 13.45 11.25
CA SER A 106 -8.36 13.32 12.56
C SER A 106 -9.28 12.10 12.59
N VAL A 107 -9.73 11.73 13.80
CA VAL A 107 -10.80 10.73 13.98
C VAL A 107 -12.18 11.36 13.79
N ASP A 108 -12.29 12.68 14.03
CA ASP A 108 -13.47 13.51 13.80
C ASP A 108 -13.73 13.77 12.31
#